data_AF-A0A820FHV1-F1
#
_entry.id   AF-A0A820FHV1-F1
#
_cell.length_a   1.000
_cell.length_b   1.000
_cell.length_c   1.000
_cell.angle_alpha   90.00
_cell.angle_beta   90.00
_cell.angle_gamma   90.00
#
_symmetry.space_group_name_H-M   'P 1'
#
loop_
_entity.id
_entity.type
_entity.pdbx_description
1 polymer ?
#
loop_
_entity_poly.entity_id
_entity_poly.type
_entity_poly.pdbx_seq_one_letter_code
_entity_poly.pdbx_strand_id
1 'polypeptide(L)'
;RLHRKLKKYQIGEATDDVRLCIMCLRAIMNNQNGFNLVIQHTSALNYITLSLQHKNYRCKALILELLAAVCLVELGHDVVLAAFDNFRIKCQEKHRFEILMKSFTQPSEFNVDYMVACMQFINIIVHSVQDMNYRVYLQEEFKLLGLDECLKKYLEIHSECDLFILQIHAFLDNYFDVGQLLEDSETKQQAIGKVSELEEQLAITNERIQELESGNSNKI
;
A
#
# COMPACT_ATOMS: atom_id res chain seq x y z
N ARG A 1 -25.66 44.27 -19.56
CA ARG A 1 -24.53 44.27 -20.53
C ARG A 1 -23.24 43.63 -19.98
N LEU A 2 -22.97 43.69 -18.66
CA LEU A 2 -21.82 43.03 -18.02
C LEU A 2 -21.92 41.48 -18.04
N HIS A 3 -23.12 40.93 -17.85
CA HIS A 3 -23.38 39.47 -17.92
C HIS A 3 -23.10 38.84 -19.29
N ARG A 4 -23.10 39.61 -20.40
CA ARG A 4 -22.77 39.11 -21.74
C ARG A 4 -21.27 39.09 -22.03
N LYS A 5 -20.45 39.85 -21.28
CA LYS A 5 -18.99 39.87 -21.45
C LYS A 5 -18.27 38.75 -20.69
N LEU A 6 -18.87 38.21 -19.62
CA LEU A 6 -18.32 37.07 -18.88
C LEU A 6 -18.43 35.74 -19.65
N LYS A 7 -19.34 35.64 -20.62
CA LYS A 7 -19.46 34.47 -21.52
C LYS A 7 -18.34 34.33 -22.55
N LYS A 8 -17.41 35.31 -22.62
CA LYS A 8 -16.29 35.33 -23.57
C LYS A 8 -15.00 34.73 -23.00
N TYR A 9 -14.97 34.47 -21.70
CA TYR A 9 -14.04 33.53 -21.10
C TYR A 9 -14.85 32.25 -20.91
N GLN A 10 -14.48 31.18 -21.60
CA GLN A 10 -14.94 29.84 -21.25
C GLN A 10 -14.40 29.56 -19.84
N ILE A 11 -15.14 30.00 -18.82
CA ILE A 11 -14.98 29.49 -17.46
C ILE A 11 -15.37 28.03 -17.60
N GLY A 12 -14.40 27.12 -17.45
CA GLY A 12 -14.65 25.68 -17.46
C GLY A 12 -15.73 25.31 -16.44
N GLU A 13 -16.25 24.09 -16.49
CA GLU A 13 -17.08 23.64 -15.38
C GLU A 13 -16.27 23.75 -14.08
N ALA A 14 -16.91 24.07 -12.95
CA ALA A 14 -16.21 24.19 -11.65
C ALA A 14 -15.41 22.92 -11.28
N THR A 15 -15.72 21.79 -11.92
CA THR A 15 -15.01 20.51 -11.86
C THR A 15 -13.63 20.53 -12.53
N ASP A 16 -13.43 21.35 -13.56
CA ASP A 16 -12.14 21.56 -14.22
C ASP A 16 -11.22 22.46 -13.38
N ASP A 17 -11.78 23.45 -12.68
CA ASP A 17 -11.02 24.38 -11.85
C ASP A 17 -10.27 23.66 -10.71
N VAL A 18 -10.93 22.70 -10.02
CA VAL A 18 -10.30 21.90 -8.97
C VAL A 18 -9.13 21.08 -9.53
N ARG A 19 -9.35 20.40 -10.67
CA ARG A 19 -8.30 19.61 -11.32
C ARG A 19 -7.11 20.49 -11.71
N LEU A 20 -7.36 21.68 -12.26
CA LEU A 20 -6.32 22.64 -12.62
C LEU A 20 -5.52 23.09 -11.39
N CYS A 21 -6.17 23.36 -10.26
CA CYS A 21 -5.48 23.66 -9.00
C CYS A 21 -4.55 22.52 -8.56
N ILE A 22 -4.99 21.26 -8.65
CA ILE A 22 -4.15 20.10 -8.33
C ILE A 22 -2.98 19.98 -9.32
N MET A 23 -3.19 20.25 -10.62
CA MET A 23 -2.10 20.26 -11.60
C MET A 23 -1.06 21.36 -11.31
N CYS A 24 -1.49 22.55 -10.87
CA CYS A 24 -0.58 23.60 -10.42
C CYS A 24 0.21 23.17 -9.18
N LEU A 25 -0.44 22.55 -8.20
CA LEU A 25 0.23 22.01 -7.01
C LEU A 25 1.25 20.93 -7.38
N ARG A 26 0.92 20.03 -8.32
CA ARG A 26 1.87 19.05 -8.86
C ARG A 26 3.10 19.72 -9.47
N ALA A 27 2.90 20.80 -10.24
CA ALA A 27 4.02 21.52 -10.83
C ALA A 27 4.92 22.18 -9.77
N ILE A 28 4.34 22.72 -8.70
CA ILE A 28 5.09 23.28 -7.55
C ILE A 28 5.86 22.17 -6.82
N MET A 29 5.20 21.03 -6.56
CA MET A 29 5.79 19.88 -5.87
C MET A 29 6.87 19.16 -6.69
N ASN A 30 6.93 19.37 -8.00
CA ASN A 30 8.02 18.88 -8.84
C ASN A 30 9.33 19.70 -8.69
N ASN A 31 9.32 20.72 -7.83
CA ASN A 31 10.51 21.44 -7.39
C ASN A 31 10.78 21.12 -5.91
N GLN A 32 12.02 20.77 -5.56
CA GLN A 32 12.37 20.37 -4.18
C GLN A 32 11.99 21.43 -3.13
N ASN A 33 12.19 22.72 -3.39
CA ASN A 33 11.81 23.79 -2.47
C ASN A 33 10.28 23.93 -2.38
N GLY A 34 9.59 23.86 -3.53
CA GLY A 34 8.13 23.90 -3.59
C GLY A 34 7.48 22.72 -2.85
N PHE A 35 8.03 21.52 -3.01
CA PHE A 35 7.62 20.32 -2.30
C PHE A 35 7.73 20.49 -0.78
N ASN A 36 8.89 20.90 -0.30
CA ASN A 36 9.13 21.12 1.14
C ASN A 36 8.16 22.17 1.72
N LEU A 37 7.92 23.27 0.99
CA LEU A 37 6.96 24.30 1.42
C LEU A 37 5.52 23.78 1.48
N VAL A 38 5.11 22.93 0.54
CA VAL A 38 3.77 22.33 0.55
C VAL A 38 3.59 21.37 1.71
N ILE A 39 4.58 20.52 2.00
CA ILE A 39 4.53 19.59 3.15
C ILE A 39 4.51 20.33 4.48
N GLN A 40 5.34 21.37 4.62
CA GLN A 40 5.40 22.17 5.84
C GLN A 40 4.16 23.05 6.04
N HIS A 41 3.38 23.30 4.99
CA HIS A 41 2.16 24.08 5.08
C HIS A 41 1.05 23.29 5.80
N THR A 42 0.77 23.66 7.04
CA THR A 42 -0.14 23.01 8.02
C THR A 42 -1.48 22.49 7.48
N SER A 43 -2.01 23.07 6.41
CA SER A 43 -3.31 22.66 5.83
C SER A 43 -3.27 22.26 4.36
N ALA A 44 -2.12 22.34 3.68
CA ALA A 44 -2.09 22.11 2.24
C ALA A 44 -2.46 20.67 1.90
N LEU A 45 -1.82 19.70 2.56
CA LEU A 45 -2.16 18.28 2.39
C LEU A 45 -3.60 17.98 2.78
N ASN A 46 -4.13 18.59 3.85
CA ASN A 46 -5.53 18.39 4.24
C ASN A 46 -6.50 18.77 3.10
N TYR A 47 -6.28 19.91 2.43
CA TYR A 47 -7.11 20.32 1.30
C TYR A 47 -6.90 19.46 0.04
N ILE A 48 -5.67 19.00 -0.20
CA ILE A 48 -5.39 18.04 -1.28
C ILE A 48 -6.17 16.75 -1.04
N THR A 49 -6.11 16.18 0.17
CA THR A 49 -6.84 14.96 0.55
C THR A 49 -8.35 15.17 0.48
N LEU A 50 -8.88 16.30 0.97
CA LEU A 50 -10.32 16.65 0.84
C LEU A 50 -10.80 16.68 -0.61
N SER A 51 -9.92 16.99 -1.55
CA SER A 51 -10.25 17.01 -2.98
C SER A 51 -10.55 15.61 -3.55
N LEU A 52 -10.28 14.51 -2.81
CA LEU A 52 -10.70 13.15 -3.18
C LEU A 52 -12.23 12.98 -3.25
N GLN A 53 -13.00 13.88 -2.64
CA GLN A 53 -14.46 13.91 -2.78
C GLN A 53 -14.94 14.29 -4.20
N HIS A 54 -14.04 14.80 -5.04
CA HIS A 54 -14.36 15.21 -6.39
C HIS A 54 -14.80 14.02 -7.27
N LYS A 55 -15.82 14.20 -8.12
CA LYS A 55 -16.39 13.08 -8.92
C LYS A 55 -15.48 12.58 -10.04
N ASN A 56 -14.57 13.43 -10.52
CA ASN A 56 -13.69 13.10 -11.66
C ASN A 56 -12.55 12.16 -11.24
N TYR A 57 -12.56 10.93 -11.75
CA TYR A 57 -11.53 9.92 -11.50
C TYR A 57 -10.11 10.37 -11.87
N ARG A 58 -9.94 11.17 -12.94
CA ARG A 58 -8.62 11.71 -13.30
C ARG A 58 -8.09 12.71 -12.28
N CYS A 59 -8.98 13.43 -11.59
CA CYS A 59 -8.59 14.32 -10.50
C CYS A 59 -8.18 13.48 -9.27
N LYS A 60 -8.98 12.47 -8.92
CA LYS A 60 -8.66 11.55 -7.82
C LYS A 60 -7.33 10.82 -8.03
N ALA A 61 -7.07 10.31 -9.23
CA ALA A 61 -5.81 9.66 -9.58
C ALA A 61 -4.61 10.58 -9.34
N LEU A 62 -4.71 11.83 -9.81
CA LEU A 62 -3.67 12.84 -9.62
C LEU A 62 -3.41 13.15 -8.13
N ILE A 63 -4.48 13.23 -7.34
CA ILE A 63 -4.37 13.44 -5.89
C ILE A 63 -3.67 12.24 -5.23
N LEU A 64 -4.05 11.03 -5.59
CA LEU A 64 -3.44 9.80 -5.05
C LEU A 64 -1.97 9.68 -5.44
N GLU A 65 -1.59 10.02 -6.67
CA GLU A 65 -0.18 10.11 -7.10
C GLU A 65 0.62 11.10 -6.24
N LEU A 66 0.05 12.27 -5.95
CA LEU A 66 0.70 13.28 -5.11
C LEU A 66 0.84 12.80 -3.65
N LEU A 67 -0.22 12.22 -3.09
CA LEU A 67 -0.19 11.69 -1.72
C LEU A 67 0.77 10.51 -1.59
N ALA A 68 0.83 9.62 -2.60
CA ALA A 68 1.81 8.54 -2.67
C ALA A 68 3.26 9.06 -2.70
N ALA A 69 3.53 10.11 -3.50
CA ALA A 69 4.85 10.72 -3.55
C ALA A 69 5.26 11.35 -2.21
N VAL A 70 4.33 12.01 -1.52
CA VAL A 70 4.59 12.55 -0.16
C VAL A 70 4.79 11.41 0.85
N CYS A 71 4.03 10.33 0.74
CA CYS A 71 4.14 9.20 1.66
C CYS A 71 5.54 8.54 1.68
N LEU A 72 6.29 8.65 0.57
CA LEU A 72 7.61 8.03 0.41
C LEU A 72 8.79 8.89 0.89
N VAL A 73 8.56 10.15 1.28
CA VAL A 73 9.63 11.00 1.84
C VAL A 73 9.73 10.87 3.35
N GLU A 74 10.87 11.27 3.91
CA GLU A 74 11.11 11.26 5.35
C GLU A 74 10.01 12.03 6.10
N LEU A 75 9.42 11.40 7.12
CA LEU A 75 8.25 11.88 7.90
C LEU A 75 6.96 12.10 7.09
N GLY A 76 6.96 11.85 5.78
CA GLY A 76 5.81 12.12 4.92
C GLY A 76 4.63 11.15 5.14
N HIS A 77 4.92 9.91 5.53
CA HIS A 77 3.91 8.90 5.85
C HIS A 77 2.94 9.38 6.95
N ASP A 78 3.48 9.86 8.08
CA ASP A 78 2.69 10.38 9.20
C ASP A 78 1.84 11.59 8.80
N VAL A 79 2.38 12.46 7.94
CA VAL A 79 1.66 13.64 7.43
C VAL A 79 0.47 13.23 6.56
N VAL A 80 0.64 12.22 5.70
CA VAL A 80 -0.45 11.69 4.87
C VAL A 80 -1.53 11.04 5.74
N LEU A 81 -1.14 10.23 6.73
CA LEU A 81 -2.10 9.63 7.66
C LEU A 81 -2.87 10.68 8.46
N ALA A 82 -2.20 11.71 8.97
CA ALA A 82 -2.84 12.82 9.66
C ALA A 82 -3.82 13.58 8.75
N ALA A 83 -3.52 13.71 7.46
CA ALA A 83 -4.43 14.29 6.48
C ALA A 83 -5.67 13.41 6.26
N PHE A 84 -5.54 12.09 6.28
CA PHE A 84 -6.68 11.17 6.23
C PHE A 84 -7.47 11.11 7.54
N ASP A 85 -6.85 11.33 8.71
CA ASP A 85 -7.58 11.53 9.96
C ASP A 85 -8.39 12.84 9.93
N ASN A 86 -7.82 13.91 9.36
CA ASN A 86 -8.57 15.14 9.11
C ASN A 86 -9.74 14.90 8.15
N PHE A 87 -9.48 14.17 7.06
CA PHE A 87 -10.50 13.78 6.09
C PHE A 87 -11.64 13.00 6.76
N ARG A 88 -11.33 11.99 7.60
CA ARG A 88 -12.32 11.23 8.37
C ARG A 88 -13.26 12.14 9.13
N ILE A 89 -12.72 13.12 9.87
CA ILE A 89 -13.50 14.07 10.68
C ILE A 89 -14.34 14.99 9.78
N LYS A 90 -13.75 15.55 8.72
CA LYS A 90 -14.42 16.52 7.85
C LYS A 90 -15.51 15.89 6.98
N CYS A 91 -15.29 14.66 6.54
CA CYS A 91 -16.19 13.89 5.70
C CYS A 91 -17.15 13.01 6.51
N GLN A 92 -17.00 12.98 7.84
CA GLN A 92 -17.80 12.17 8.76
C GLN A 92 -17.74 10.67 8.44
N GLU A 93 -16.56 10.18 8.07
CA GLU A 93 -16.34 8.75 7.91
C GLU A 93 -16.32 8.08 9.30
N LYS A 94 -16.84 6.85 9.36
CA LYS A 94 -16.77 6.06 10.60
C LYS A 94 -15.35 5.53 10.81
N HIS A 95 -14.72 5.09 9.72
CA HIS A 95 -13.35 4.62 9.69
C HIS A 95 -12.55 5.47 8.70
N ARG A 96 -11.25 5.64 8.96
CA ARG A 96 -10.37 6.33 8.02
C ARG A 96 -10.35 5.58 6.68
N PHE A 97 -10.26 6.30 5.56
CA PHE A 97 -10.24 5.75 4.18
C PHE A 97 -11.56 5.20 3.64
N GLU A 98 -12.67 5.28 4.39
CA GLU A 98 -13.95 4.65 4.00
C GLU A 98 -14.48 5.11 2.63
N ILE A 99 -14.45 6.41 2.34
CA ILE A 99 -14.89 6.99 1.07
C ILE A 99 -13.93 6.63 -0.07
N LEU A 100 -12.63 6.60 0.21
CA LEU A 100 -11.63 6.13 -0.76
C LEU A 100 -11.93 4.67 -1.13
N MET A 101 -12.09 3.81 -0.14
CA MET A 101 -12.39 2.40 -0.31
C MET A 101 -13.74 2.16 -0.98
N LYS A 102 -14.77 2.95 -0.67
CA LYS A 102 -16.04 2.89 -1.39
C LYS A 102 -15.87 3.26 -2.87
N SER A 103 -15.10 4.31 -3.15
CA SER A 103 -14.80 4.73 -4.53
C SER A 103 -13.94 3.72 -5.29
N PHE A 104 -13.15 2.91 -4.58
CA PHE A 104 -12.32 1.86 -5.17
C PHE A 104 -13.10 0.56 -5.38
N THR A 105 -13.85 0.09 -4.37
CA THR A 105 -14.54 -1.22 -4.39
C THR A 105 -15.86 -1.21 -5.15
N GLN A 106 -16.52 -0.05 -5.19
CA GLN A 106 -17.82 0.16 -5.84
C GLN A 106 -17.78 1.40 -6.76
N PRO A 107 -16.89 1.42 -7.77
CA PRO A 107 -16.80 2.55 -8.67
C PRO A 107 -18.05 2.60 -9.57
N SER A 108 -18.51 3.82 -9.88
CA SER A 108 -19.60 4.02 -10.85
C SER A 108 -19.20 3.63 -12.28
N GLU A 109 -17.91 3.68 -12.57
CA GLU A 109 -17.28 3.32 -13.84
C GLU A 109 -15.86 2.83 -13.53
N PHE A 110 -15.43 1.74 -14.18
CA PHE A 110 -14.07 1.23 -14.02
C PHE A 110 -13.06 2.09 -14.80
N ASN A 111 -12.48 3.08 -14.14
CA ASN A 111 -11.44 3.93 -14.72
C ASN A 111 -10.04 3.38 -14.39
N VAL A 112 -9.38 2.78 -15.38
CA VAL A 112 -8.09 2.08 -15.20
C VAL A 112 -7.03 2.95 -14.53
N ASP A 113 -6.84 4.20 -14.98
CA ASP A 113 -5.83 5.11 -14.42
C ASP A 113 -6.04 5.37 -12.92
N TYR A 114 -7.30 5.60 -12.52
CA TYR A 114 -7.65 5.76 -11.11
C TYR A 114 -7.46 4.47 -10.31
N MET A 115 -7.84 3.31 -10.87
CA MET A 115 -7.68 2.03 -10.17
C MET A 115 -6.21 1.70 -9.92
N VAL A 116 -5.34 1.94 -10.91
CA VAL A 116 -3.88 1.81 -10.78
C VAL A 116 -3.35 2.77 -9.71
N ALA A 117 -3.68 4.06 -9.81
CA ALA A 117 -3.20 5.06 -8.84
C ALA A 117 -3.69 4.78 -7.40
N CYS A 118 -4.93 4.32 -7.25
CA CYS A 118 -5.52 3.98 -5.96
C CYS A 118 -4.84 2.74 -5.37
N MET A 119 -4.65 1.68 -6.16
CA MET A 119 -3.97 0.49 -5.68
C MET A 119 -2.51 0.76 -5.33
N GLN A 120 -1.82 1.55 -6.16
CA GLN A 120 -0.45 1.99 -5.87
C GLN A 120 -0.36 2.80 -4.58
N PHE A 121 -1.30 3.71 -4.33
CA PHE A 121 -1.38 4.46 -3.08
C PHE A 121 -1.58 3.53 -1.87
N ILE A 122 -2.48 2.55 -1.97
CA ILE A 122 -2.72 1.55 -0.93
C ILE A 122 -1.45 0.73 -0.66
N ASN A 123 -0.76 0.27 -1.71
CA ASN A 123 0.52 -0.44 -1.60
C ASN A 123 1.54 0.37 -0.79
N ILE A 124 1.68 1.66 -1.13
CA ILE A 124 2.65 2.54 -0.48
C ILE A 124 2.26 2.80 0.97
N ILE A 125 1.01 3.23 1.25
CA ILE A 125 0.62 3.62 2.60
C ILE A 125 0.67 2.43 3.58
N VAL A 126 0.38 1.21 3.11
CA VAL A 126 0.44 0.00 3.95
C VAL A 126 1.87 -0.53 4.07
N HIS A 127 2.62 -0.66 2.98
CA HIS A 127 3.86 -1.45 2.96
C HIS A 127 5.16 -0.65 3.09
N SER A 128 5.13 0.69 3.00
CA SER A 128 6.34 1.52 3.13
C SER A 128 6.80 1.77 4.58
N VAL A 129 6.02 1.35 5.58
CA VAL A 129 6.36 1.54 7.01
C VAL A 129 7.46 0.58 7.46
N GLN A 130 8.29 1.05 8.41
CA GLN A 130 9.41 0.27 8.95
C GLN A 130 8.97 -0.76 10.01
N ASP A 131 8.00 -0.42 10.84
CA ASP A 131 7.48 -1.31 11.88
C ASP A 131 6.52 -2.34 11.28
N MET A 132 6.88 -3.62 11.37
CA MET A 132 6.10 -4.72 10.81
C MET A 132 4.76 -4.92 11.53
N ASN A 133 4.68 -4.64 12.84
CA ASN A 133 3.39 -4.68 13.55
C ASN A 133 2.48 -3.57 13.06
N TYR A 134 3.05 -2.39 12.80
CA TYR A 134 2.30 -1.27 12.25
C TYR A 134 1.83 -1.54 10.81
N ARG A 135 2.66 -2.22 10.01
CA ARG A 135 2.28 -2.70 8.67
C ARG A 135 1.07 -3.65 8.72
N VAL A 136 1.09 -4.64 9.61
CA VAL A 136 -0.03 -5.58 9.83
C VAL A 136 -1.28 -4.81 10.29
N TYR A 137 -1.13 -3.83 11.19
CA TYR A 137 -2.24 -2.98 11.63
C TYR A 137 -2.90 -2.22 10.47
N LEU A 138 -2.11 -1.58 9.60
CA LEU A 138 -2.63 -0.86 8.44
C LEU A 138 -3.26 -1.81 7.42
N GLN A 139 -2.68 -3.00 7.22
CA GLN A 139 -3.26 -4.03 6.36
C GLN A 139 -4.65 -4.45 6.87
N GLU A 140 -4.79 -4.69 8.17
CA GLU A 140 -6.09 -5.02 8.79
C GLU A 140 -7.09 -3.86 8.69
N GLU A 141 -6.65 -2.61 8.76
CA GLU A 141 -7.53 -1.44 8.55
C GLU A 141 -8.18 -1.46 7.16
N PHE A 142 -7.41 -1.76 6.10
CA PHE A 142 -7.94 -1.88 4.74
C PHE A 142 -8.78 -3.15 4.53
N LYS A 143 -8.40 -4.26 5.16
CA LYS A 143 -9.17 -5.50 5.14
C LYS A 143 -10.56 -5.33 5.75
N LEU A 144 -10.68 -4.61 6.87
CA LEU A 144 -11.97 -4.26 7.48
C LEU A 144 -12.85 -3.40 6.56
N LEU A 145 -12.26 -2.70 5.59
CA LEU A 145 -12.95 -1.95 4.56
C LEU A 145 -13.24 -2.77 3.29
N GLY A 146 -13.01 -4.09 3.33
CA GLY A 146 -13.34 -5.04 2.27
C GLY A 146 -12.35 -5.07 1.11
N LEU A 147 -11.08 -4.71 1.35
CA LEU A 147 -10.05 -4.73 0.31
C LEU A 147 -9.85 -6.16 -0.24
N ASP A 148 -9.67 -7.15 0.64
CA ASP A 148 -9.29 -8.52 0.25
C ASP A 148 -10.32 -9.19 -0.66
N GLU A 149 -11.61 -9.09 -0.33
CA GLU A 149 -12.70 -9.61 -1.16
C GLU A 149 -12.78 -8.87 -2.50
N CYS A 150 -12.52 -7.57 -2.49
CA CYS A 150 -12.53 -6.76 -3.70
C CYS A 150 -11.39 -7.12 -4.65
N LEU A 151 -10.17 -7.34 -4.14
CA LEU A 151 -9.03 -7.73 -4.96
C LEU A 151 -9.23 -9.08 -5.64
N LYS A 152 -9.77 -10.07 -4.91
CA LYS A 152 -10.14 -11.38 -5.47
C LYS A 152 -11.11 -11.23 -6.65
N LYS A 153 -12.16 -10.43 -6.47
CA LYS A 153 -13.13 -10.13 -7.52
C LYS A 153 -12.48 -9.44 -8.73
N TYR A 154 -11.54 -8.54 -8.52
CA TYR A 154 -10.88 -7.82 -9.62
C TYR A 154 -9.89 -8.68 -10.41
N LEU A 155 -9.21 -9.63 -9.77
CA LEU A 155 -8.39 -10.62 -10.47
C LEU A 155 -9.22 -11.46 -11.45
N GLU A 156 -10.49 -11.73 -11.13
CA GLU A 156 -11.41 -12.48 -12.01
C GLU A 156 -12.00 -11.61 -13.14
N ILE A 157 -12.47 -10.40 -12.81
CA ILE A 157 -13.28 -9.58 -13.74
C ILE A 157 -12.40 -8.69 -14.65
N HIS A 158 -11.21 -8.31 -14.21
CA HIS A 158 -10.34 -7.35 -14.91
C HIS A 158 -8.96 -7.95 -15.23
N SER A 159 -8.91 -9.27 -15.44
CA SER A 159 -7.69 -10.03 -15.73
C SER A 159 -6.88 -9.50 -16.92
N GLU A 160 -7.53 -8.80 -17.86
CA GLU A 160 -6.94 -8.17 -19.04
C GLU A 160 -6.25 -6.81 -18.77
N CYS A 161 -6.42 -6.25 -17.58
CA CYS A 161 -5.85 -4.95 -17.21
C CYS A 161 -4.45 -5.11 -16.58
N ASP A 162 -3.44 -5.46 -17.39
CA ASP A 162 -2.08 -5.81 -16.95
C ASP A 162 -1.50 -4.86 -15.88
N LEU A 163 -1.56 -3.55 -16.11
CA LEU A 163 -1.00 -2.56 -15.18
C LEU A 163 -1.69 -2.57 -13.81
N PHE A 164 -3.01 -2.78 -13.79
CA PHE A 164 -3.78 -2.83 -12.56
C PHE A 164 -3.54 -4.15 -11.83
N ILE A 165 -3.57 -5.26 -12.56
CA ILE A 165 -3.30 -6.60 -12.02
C ILE A 165 -1.90 -6.68 -11.42
N LEU A 166 -0.90 -6.04 -12.05
CA LEU A 166 0.45 -5.93 -11.48
C LEU A 166 0.46 -5.22 -10.12
N GLN A 167 -0.35 -4.16 -9.93
CA GLN A 167 -0.45 -3.50 -8.62
C GLN A 167 -1.14 -4.37 -7.58
N ILE A 168 -2.12 -5.18 -7.98
CA ILE A 168 -2.77 -6.15 -7.08
C ILE A 168 -1.76 -7.22 -6.65
N HIS A 169 -1.01 -7.81 -7.58
CA HIS A 169 0.02 -8.79 -7.24
C HIS A 169 1.09 -8.19 -6.33
N ALA A 170 1.55 -6.96 -6.60
CA ALA A 170 2.50 -6.29 -5.73
C ALA A 170 1.99 -6.12 -4.28
N PHE A 171 0.69 -5.94 -4.07
CA PHE A 171 0.09 -5.94 -2.73
C PHE A 171 0.10 -7.34 -2.11
N LEU A 172 -0.37 -8.34 -2.85
CA LEU A 172 -0.53 -9.71 -2.37
C LEU A 172 0.82 -10.36 -2.04
N ASP A 173 1.86 -10.12 -2.85
CA ASP A 173 3.22 -10.59 -2.61
C ASP A 173 3.82 -9.99 -1.32
N ASN A 174 3.30 -8.84 -0.90
CA ASN A 174 3.70 -8.08 0.28
C ASN A 174 2.75 -8.25 1.47
N TYR A 175 1.72 -9.08 1.33
CA TYR A 175 0.70 -9.30 2.35
C TYR A 175 1.26 -10.14 3.50
N PHE A 176 1.00 -9.69 4.74
CA PHE A 176 1.37 -10.42 5.94
C PHE A 176 0.25 -11.36 6.37
N ASP A 177 0.46 -12.67 6.20
CA ASP A 177 -0.36 -13.71 6.83
C ASP A 177 0.28 -14.16 8.15
N VAL A 178 -0.15 -13.55 9.25
CA VAL A 178 0.39 -13.85 10.58
C VAL A 178 0.10 -15.30 10.98
N GLY A 179 -1.03 -15.87 10.53
CA GLY A 179 -1.38 -17.27 10.81
C GLY A 179 -0.39 -18.22 10.14
N GLN A 180 -0.17 -18.05 8.84
CA GLN A 180 0.79 -18.86 8.09
C GLN A 180 2.21 -18.73 8.65
N LEU A 181 2.64 -17.51 9.03
CA LEU A 181 3.97 -17.29 9.60
C LEU A 181 4.17 -18.01 10.95
N LEU A 182 3.12 -18.12 11.77
CA LEU A 182 3.17 -18.87 13.02
C LEU A 182 3.29 -20.37 12.75
N GLU A 183 2.48 -20.91 11.84
CA GLU A 183 2.55 -22.32 11.44
C GLU A 183 3.92 -22.69 10.85
N ASP A 184 4.48 -21.82 10.00
CA ASP A 184 5.81 -21.99 9.42
C ASP A 184 6.90 -21.96 10.50
N SER A 185 6.76 -21.09 11.51
CA SER A 185 7.69 -21.01 12.64
C SER A 185 7.66 -22.28 13.48
N GLU A 186 6.48 -22.83 13.76
CA GLU A 186 6.32 -24.10 14.48
C GLU A 186 6.92 -25.26 13.70
N THR A 187 6.65 -25.33 12.39
CA THR A 187 7.21 -26.34 11.50
C THR A 187 8.73 -26.27 11.45
N LYS A 188 9.28 -25.05 11.37
CA LYS A 188 10.73 -24.83 11.42
C LYS A 188 11.33 -25.32 12.73
N GLN A 189 10.66 -25.08 13.87
CA GLN A 189 11.15 -25.53 15.17
C GLN A 189 11.19 -27.06 15.26
N GLN A 190 10.19 -27.75 14.71
CA GLN A 190 10.18 -29.22 14.63
C GLN A 190 11.30 -29.75 13.75
N ALA A 191 11.53 -29.13 12.58
CA ALA A 191 12.61 -29.50 11.67
C ALA A 191 13.99 -29.32 12.31
N ILE A 192 14.22 -28.23 13.05
CA ILE A 192 15.47 -28.01 13.81
C ILE A 192 15.66 -29.12 14.85
N GLY A 193 14.61 -29.49 15.59
CA GLY A 193 14.66 -30.62 16.51
C GLY A 193 15.09 -31.91 15.81
N LYS A 194 14.53 -32.19 14.63
CA LYS A 194 14.88 -33.39 13.87
C LYS A 194 16.31 -33.38 13.36
N VAL A 195 16.83 -32.22 12.94
CA VAL A 195 18.23 -32.07 12.55
C VAL A 195 19.15 -32.41 13.72
N SER A 196 18.86 -31.88 14.92
CA SER A 196 19.64 -32.17 16.12
C SER A 196 19.69 -33.68 16.46
N GLU A 197 18.56 -34.38 16.34
CA GLU A 197 18.52 -35.84 16.57
C GLU A 197 19.39 -36.61 15.55
N LEU A 198 19.33 -36.20 14.28
CA LEU A 198 20.10 -36.84 13.21
C LEU A 198 21.59 -36.57 13.37
N GLU A 199 21.99 -35.37 13.79
CA GLU A 199 23.38 -35.03 14.10
C GLU A 199 23.94 -35.89 15.23
N GLU A 200 23.15 -36.13 16.29
CA GLU A 200 23.53 -37.02 17.39
C GLU A 200 23.71 -38.47 16.91
N GLN A 201 22.75 -38.99 16.13
CA GLN A 201 22.84 -40.34 15.57
C GLN A 201 24.05 -40.52 14.65
N LEU A 202 24.37 -39.49 13.87
CA LEU A 202 25.51 -39.50 12.95
C LEU A 202 26.83 -39.47 13.73
N ALA A 203 26.93 -38.69 14.81
CA ALA A 203 28.09 -38.68 15.70
C ALA A 203 28.33 -40.07 16.30
N ILE A 204 27.30 -40.70 16.86
CA ILE A 204 27.38 -42.06 17.43
C ILE A 204 27.80 -43.07 16.37
N THR A 205 27.24 -42.98 15.16
CA THR A 205 27.57 -43.90 14.07
C THR A 205 29.03 -43.73 13.61
N ASN A 206 29.52 -42.50 13.54
CA ASN A 206 30.91 -42.21 13.19
C ASN A 206 31.90 -42.73 14.24
N GLU A 207 31.61 -42.56 15.54
CA GLU A 207 32.43 -43.14 16.61
C GLU A 207 32.53 -44.66 16.48
N ARG A 208 31.40 -45.35 16.23
CA ARG A 208 31.37 -46.81 16.03
C ARG A 208 32.16 -47.25 14.80
N ILE A 209 32.13 -46.47 13.71
CA ILE A 209 32.93 -46.75 12.52
C ILE A 209 34.43 -46.65 12.85
N GLN A 210 34.86 -45.60 13.55
CA GLN A 210 36.25 -45.43 13.97
C GLN A 210 36.75 -46.56 14.90
N GLU A 211 35.91 -47.03 15.83
CA GLU A 211 36.22 -48.18 16.68
C GLU A 211 36.43 -49.47 15.86
N LEU A 212 35.59 -49.72 14.85
CA LEU A 212 35.72 -50.89 13.98
C LEU A 212 36.97 -50.81 13.09
N GLU A 213 37.28 -49.65 12.54
CA GLU A 213 38.47 -49.43 11.71
C GLU A 213 39.76 -49.66 12.52
N SER A 214 39.85 -49.09 13.72
CA SER A 214 41.00 -49.28 14.61
C SER A 214 41.14 -50.72 15.12
N GLY A 215 40.03 -51.41 15.38
CA GLY A 215 40.02 -52.82 15.75
C GLY A 215 40.48 -53.77 14.63
N ASN A 216 40.26 -53.41 13.37
CA ASN A 216 40.74 -54.18 12.21
C ASN A 216 42.23 -53.94 11.93
N SER A 217 42.74 -52.73 12.10
CA SER A 217 44.18 -52.43 11.92
C SER A 217 45.07 -53.15 12.94
N ASN A 218 44.56 -53.47 14.13
CA ASN A 218 45.31 -54.21 15.16
C ASN A 218 45.33 -55.74 14.96
N LYS A 219 44.64 -56.26 13.94
CA LYS A 219 44.55 -57.70 13.63
C LYS A 219 45.38 -58.14 12.41
N ILE A 220 46.13 -57.22 11.80
CA ILE A 220 47.07 -57.45 10.68
C ILE A 220 48.49 -57.30 11.21
#